data_AF-A0A948WJ12-F1
#
_entry.id   AF-A0A948WJ12-F1
#
_cell.length_a   1.000
_cell.length_b   1.000
_cell.length_c   1.000
_cell.angle_alpha   90.00
_cell.angle_beta   90.00
_cell.angle_gamma   90.00
#
_symmetry.space_group_name_H-M   'P 1'
#
loop_
_entity.id
_entity.type
_entity.pdbx_description
1 polymer ?
#
loop_
_entity_poly.entity_id
_entity_poly.type
_entity_poly.pdbx_seq_one_letter_code
_entity_poly.pdbx_strand_id
1 'polypeptide(L)'
;MVDTAQKNLRRIRKYTLNIGMPQTAAVAAWTGVAALLIHRESTRAFLTVGAISVFAGLLALSIIDAYTHRVPRYVTGLMIVTGVPLIVLDAIWHWDPSELLRGFAGAVALFFLYSLIAAVSRGGFGRGDVMLAPSVGLLLAYRDWEVLIRGTVYTFVLAGVVSAALMAMRALDRRDHIAFVPYIAVGAFIAFLV
;
A
#
# COMPACT_ATOMS: atom_id res chain seq x y z
N MET A 1 19.61 16.38 13.45
CA MET A 1 19.11 15.98 12.11
C MET A 1 19.96 14.87 11.47
N VAL A 2 21.30 14.93 11.56
CA VAL A 2 22.24 13.91 11.01
C VAL A 2 22.07 12.51 11.63
N ASP A 3 21.78 12.42 12.93
CA ASP A 3 21.67 11.15 13.65
C ASP A 3 20.46 10.29 13.20
N THR A 4 19.36 10.93 12.83
CA THR A 4 18.17 10.27 12.26
C THR A 4 18.46 9.68 10.89
N ALA A 5 19.20 10.41 10.04
CA ALA A 5 19.58 9.96 8.71
C ALA A 5 20.52 8.75 8.77
N GLN A 6 21.51 8.76 9.68
CA GLN A 6 22.41 7.62 9.84
C GLN A 6 21.71 6.38 10.42
N LYS A 7 20.80 6.54 11.37
CA LYS A 7 19.94 5.43 11.85
C LYS A 7 19.10 4.85 10.73
N ASN A 8 18.56 5.69 9.84
CA ASN A 8 17.79 5.25 8.68
C ASN A 8 18.66 4.50 7.68
N LEU A 9 19.86 4.99 7.36
CA LEU A 9 20.81 4.30 6.47
C LEU A 9 21.25 2.93 7.00
N ARG A 10 21.50 2.82 8.31
CA ARG A 10 21.80 1.52 8.95
C ARG A 10 20.61 0.56 8.89
N ARG A 11 19.37 1.06 9.06
CA ARG A 11 18.15 0.25 8.91
C ARG A 11 17.95 -0.18 7.46
N ILE A 12 18.06 0.74 6.50
CA ILE A 12 18.02 0.45 5.06
C ILE A 12 19.04 -0.65 4.77
N ARG A 13 20.31 -0.45 5.11
CA ARG A 13 21.36 -1.47 4.89
C ARG A 13 21.00 -2.82 5.52
N LYS A 14 20.45 -2.86 6.73
CA LYS A 14 20.03 -4.10 7.40
C LYS A 14 18.89 -4.82 6.65
N TYR A 15 17.90 -4.08 6.15
CA TYR A 15 16.78 -4.68 5.40
C TYR A 15 17.19 -4.99 3.95
N THR A 16 17.91 -4.10 3.26
CA THR A 16 18.40 -4.29 1.90
C THR A 16 19.42 -5.45 1.80
N LEU A 17 20.30 -5.66 2.79
CA LEU A 17 21.20 -6.83 2.80
C LEU A 17 20.50 -8.15 3.10
N ASN A 18 19.33 -8.13 3.74
CA ASN A 18 18.58 -9.34 4.08
C ASN A 18 17.42 -9.62 3.11
N ILE A 19 17.17 -8.71 2.17
CA ILE A 19 16.32 -8.95 1.01
C ILE A 19 17.21 -9.69 -0.01
N GLY A 20 17.07 -11.00 -0.10
CA GLY A 20 17.81 -11.82 -1.05
C GLY A 20 17.44 -11.48 -2.51
N MET A 21 18.32 -11.85 -3.44
CA MET A 21 18.07 -11.81 -4.89
C MET A 21 16.66 -12.30 -5.33
N PRO A 22 16.04 -13.35 -4.74
CA PRO A 22 14.69 -13.76 -5.15
C PRO A 22 13.61 -12.70 -4.86
N GLN A 23 13.75 -11.94 -3.78
CA GLN A 23 12.73 -10.94 -3.39
C GLN A 23 12.87 -9.66 -4.21
N THR A 24 14.10 -9.23 -4.53
CA THR A 24 14.30 -8.12 -5.47
C THR A 24 13.82 -8.47 -6.88
N ALA A 25 14.05 -9.71 -7.32
CA ALA A 25 13.51 -10.22 -8.58
C ALA A 25 11.97 -10.27 -8.57
N ALA A 26 11.36 -10.68 -7.46
CA ALA A 26 9.90 -10.69 -7.31
C ALA A 26 9.32 -9.27 -7.38
N VAL A 27 9.93 -8.29 -6.71
CA VAL A 27 9.51 -6.88 -6.80
C VAL A 27 9.63 -6.37 -8.23
N ALA A 28 10.76 -6.63 -8.89
CA ALA A 28 10.97 -6.19 -10.27
C ALA A 28 9.98 -6.84 -11.26
N ALA A 29 9.78 -8.15 -11.15
CA ALA A 29 8.82 -8.89 -11.98
C ALA A 29 7.40 -8.39 -11.76
N TRP A 30 6.99 -8.23 -10.49
CA TRP A 30 5.68 -7.69 -10.16
C TRP A 30 5.49 -6.26 -10.69
N THR A 31 6.51 -5.41 -10.54
CA THR A 31 6.48 -4.03 -11.05
C THR A 31 6.28 -4.02 -12.57
N GLY A 32 6.96 -4.92 -13.30
CA GLY A 32 6.76 -5.09 -14.73
C GLY A 32 5.35 -5.55 -15.10
N VAL A 33 4.81 -6.55 -14.40
CA VAL A 33 3.44 -7.05 -14.63
C VAL A 33 2.41 -5.96 -14.32
N ALA A 34 2.54 -5.27 -13.20
CA ALA A 34 1.67 -4.17 -12.82
C ALA A 34 1.72 -3.03 -13.82
N ALA A 35 2.91 -2.70 -14.34
CA ALA A 35 3.06 -1.70 -15.38
C ALA A 35 2.33 -2.09 -16.66
N LEU A 36 2.46 -3.35 -17.10
CA LEU A 36 1.77 -3.85 -18.30
C LEU A 36 0.24 -3.84 -18.12
N LEU A 37 -0.26 -4.30 -16.97
CA LEU A 37 -1.70 -4.38 -16.70
C LEU A 37 -2.33 -2.98 -16.56
N ILE A 38 -1.67 -2.07 -15.83
CA ILE A 38 -2.18 -0.71 -15.64
C ILE A 38 -2.10 0.08 -16.95
N HIS A 39 -1.02 -0.07 -17.72
CA HIS A 39 -0.89 0.63 -19.00
C HIS A 39 -1.93 0.16 -20.02
N ARG A 40 -2.33 -1.12 -19.99
CA ARG A 40 -3.40 -1.63 -20.85
C ARG A 40 -4.75 -0.94 -20.58
N GLU A 41 -5.01 -0.62 -19.32
CA GLU A 41 -6.26 0.00 -18.85
C GLU A 41 -6.26 1.54 -18.93
N SER A 42 -5.09 2.18 -19.00
CA SER A 42 -4.97 3.63 -18.87
C SER A 42 -4.03 4.25 -19.90
N THR A 43 -4.57 5.16 -20.70
CA THR A 43 -3.79 6.02 -21.62
C THR A 43 -3.05 7.14 -20.86
N ARG A 44 -3.31 7.33 -19.57
CA ARG A 44 -2.71 8.38 -18.73
C ARG A 44 -1.35 7.94 -18.20
N ALA A 45 -0.29 8.47 -18.83
CA ALA A 45 1.08 8.12 -18.48
C ALA A 45 1.44 8.46 -17.02
N PHE A 46 1.10 9.66 -16.55
CA PHE A 46 1.44 10.11 -15.19
C PHE A 46 0.73 9.28 -14.12
N LEU A 47 -0.58 9.02 -14.27
CA LEU A 47 -1.32 8.12 -13.39
C LEU A 47 -0.71 6.71 -13.38
N THR A 48 -0.33 6.18 -14.54
CA THR A 48 0.26 4.84 -14.67
C THR A 48 1.56 4.74 -13.89
N VAL A 49 2.49 5.68 -14.10
CA VAL A 49 3.80 5.68 -13.39
C VAL A 49 3.61 5.92 -11.88
N GLY A 50 2.67 6.79 -11.50
CA GLY A 50 2.31 7.02 -10.10
C GLY A 50 1.77 5.75 -9.43
N ALA A 51 0.81 5.08 -10.07
CA ALA A 51 0.22 3.83 -9.60
C ALA A 51 1.26 2.72 -9.46
N ILE A 52 2.12 2.53 -10.47
CA ILE A 52 3.22 1.55 -10.43
C ILE A 52 4.14 1.82 -9.23
N SER A 53 4.49 3.08 -8.99
CA SER A 53 5.34 3.47 -7.86
C SER A 53 4.70 3.16 -6.51
N VAL A 54 3.40 3.45 -6.37
CA VAL A 54 2.65 3.14 -5.14
C VAL A 54 2.59 1.63 -4.93
N PHE A 55 2.19 0.86 -5.94
CA PHE A 55 2.04 -0.58 -5.77
C PHE A 55 3.38 -1.33 -5.61
N ALA A 56 4.45 -0.89 -6.28
CA ALA A 56 5.78 -1.43 -6.05
C ALA A 56 6.23 -1.19 -4.59
N GLY A 57 5.93 -0.01 -4.04
CA GLY A 57 6.13 0.30 -2.63
C GLY A 57 5.30 -0.59 -1.71
N LEU A 58 4.02 -0.80 -2.03
CA LEU A 58 3.13 -1.70 -1.28
C LEU A 58 3.63 -3.14 -1.30
N LEU A 59 4.13 -3.64 -2.43
CA LEU A 59 4.68 -5.00 -2.51
C LEU A 59 5.96 -5.13 -1.68
N ALA A 60 6.88 -4.18 -1.78
CA ALA A 60 8.09 -4.16 -0.96
C ALA A 60 7.75 -4.13 0.53
N LEU A 61 6.77 -3.31 0.92
CA LEU A 61 6.26 -3.28 2.29
C LEU A 61 5.56 -4.57 2.68
N SER A 62 4.81 -5.22 1.79
CA SER A 62 4.15 -6.50 2.04
C SER A 62 5.15 -7.60 2.34
N ILE A 63 6.25 -7.66 1.59
CA ILE A 63 7.36 -8.59 1.82
C ILE A 63 7.97 -8.32 3.20
N ILE A 64 8.33 -7.07 3.49
CA ILE A 64 8.94 -6.71 4.78
C ILE A 64 7.99 -6.98 5.95
N ASP A 65 6.71 -6.67 5.80
CA ASP A 65 5.69 -6.88 6.81
C ASP A 65 5.47 -8.37 7.07
N ALA A 66 5.41 -9.20 6.02
CA ALA A 66 5.28 -10.65 6.16
C ALA A 66 6.47 -11.29 6.91
N TYR A 67 7.69 -10.80 6.70
CA TYR A 67 8.88 -11.34 7.40
C TYR A 67 9.11 -10.75 8.79
N THR A 68 8.74 -9.49 9.01
CA THR A 68 9.19 -8.74 10.20
C THR A 68 8.06 -8.15 11.03
N HIS A 69 6.81 -8.28 10.59
CA HIS A 69 5.60 -7.71 11.22
C HIS A 69 5.77 -6.22 11.53
N ARG A 70 6.47 -5.51 10.63
CA ARG A 70 6.85 -4.10 10.78
C ARG A 70 6.78 -3.42 9.43
N VAL A 71 6.19 -2.23 9.44
CA VAL A 71 6.15 -1.33 8.29
C VAL A 71 7.22 -0.24 8.43
N PRO A 72 8.33 -0.31 7.66
CA PRO A 72 9.38 0.69 7.70
C PRO A 72 8.94 2.03 7.08
N ARG A 73 8.93 3.08 7.91
CA ARG A 73 8.54 4.45 7.49
C ARG A 73 9.33 5.00 6.30
N TYR A 74 10.55 4.55 6.07
CA TYR A 74 11.35 5.05 4.94
C TYR A 74 10.84 4.51 3.60
N VAL A 75 10.34 3.27 3.53
CA VAL A 75 9.75 2.72 2.30
C VAL A 75 8.40 3.38 2.04
N THR A 76 7.58 3.54 3.09
CA THR A 76 6.32 4.31 3.00
C THR A 76 6.57 5.74 2.54
N GLY A 77 7.59 6.40 3.08
CA GLY A 77 7.98 7.75 2.66
C GLY A 77 8.44 7.80 1.21
N LEU A 78 9.24 6.84 0.75
CA LEU A 78 9.67 6.76 -0.63
C LEU A 78 8.48 6.58 -1.57
N MET A 79 7.57 5.65 -1.26
CA MET A 79 6.34 5.39 -2.00
C MET A 79 5.47 6.66 -2.14
N ILE A 80 5.33 7.42 -1.05
CA ILE A 80 4.59 8.69 -1.06
C ILE A 80 5.29 9.72 -1.95
N VAL A 81 6.59 9.90 -1.78
CA VAL A 81 7.36 10.93 -2.50
C VAL A 81 7.46 10.64 -3.99
N THR A 82 7.49 9.37 -4.41
CA THR A 82 7.55 9.02 -5.83
C THR A 82 6.18 8.91 -6.48
N GLY A 83 5.18 8.34 -5.79
CA GLY A 83 3.87 8.07 -6.37
C GLY A 83 2.90 9.25 -6.33
N VAL A 84 2.74 9.91 -5.18
CA VAL A 84 1.72 10.96 -4.99
C VAL A 84 1.91 12.15 -5.92
N PRO A 85 3.13 12.72 -6.08
CA PRO A 85 3.33 13.85 -6.98
C PRO A 85 2.96 13.54 -8.43
N LEU A 86 3.16 12.31 -8.90
CA LEU A 86 2.80 11.91 -10.26
C LEU A 86 1.28 11.86 -10.46
N ILE A 87 0.53 11.41 -9.45
CA ILE A 87 -0.94 11.42 -9.46
C ILE A 87 -1.46 12.88 -9.45
N VAL A 88 -0.84 13.76 -8.66
CA VAL A 88 -1.18 15.19 -8.65
C VAL A 88 -0.86 15.84 -10.00
N LEU A 89 0.28 15.51 -10.60
CA LEU A 89 0.70 16.02 -11.90
C LEU A 89 -0.26 15.57 -13.01
N ASP A 90 -0.77 14.34 -12.93
CA ASP A 90 -1.79 13.83 -13.85
C ASP A 90 -3.05 14.70 -13.82
N ALA A 91 -3.52 15.09 -12.63
CA ALA A 91 -4.70 15.92 -12.47
C ALA A 91 -4.52 17.32 -13.07
N ILE A 92 -3.35 17.92 -12.82
CA ILE A 92 -2.97 19.23 -13.37
C ILE A 92 -2.91 19.17 -14.89
N TRP A 93 -2.34 18.10 -15.46
CA TRP A 93 -2.20 17.94 -16.90
C TRP A 93 -3.54 17.86 -17.64
N HIS A 94 -4.52 17.19 -17.04
CA HIS A 94 -5.85 17.00 -17.63
C HIS A 94 -6.86 18.07 -17.24
N TRP A 95 -6.46 19.07 -16.45
CA TRP A 95 -7.32 20.17 -15.98
C TRP A 95 -8.59 19.72 -15.25
N ASP A 96 -8.53 18.58 -14.55
CA ASP A 96 -9.67 18.05 -13.80
C ASP A 96 -9.41 18.09 -12.28
N PRO A 97 -9.79 19.18 -11.59
CA PRO A 97 -9.63 19.29 -10.16
C PRO A 97 -10.60 18.38 -9.38
N SER A 98 -11.65 17.86 -10.01
CA SER A 98 -12.63 17.01 -9.33
C SER A 98 -12.02 15.66 -8.96
N GLU A 99 -11.18 15.08 -9.83
CA GLU A 99 -10.45 13.83 -9.59
C GLU A 99 -9.45 13.98 -8.44
N LEU A 100 -8.77 15.13 -8.37
CA LEU A 100 -7.83 15.43 -7.29
C LEU A 100 -8.55 15.60 -5.95
N LEU A 101 -9.69 16.30 -5.93
CA LEU A 101 -10.51 16.47 -4.74
C LEU A 101 -11.05 15.11 -4.26
N ARG A 102 -11.50 14.26 -5.20
CA ARG A 102 -11.94 12.90 -4.94
C ARG A 102 -10.83 12.04 -4.34
N GLY A 103 -9.64 12.08 -4.94
CA GLY A 103 -8.44 11.44 -4.41
C GLY A 103 -8.14 11.89 -2.98
N PHE A 104 -8.11 13.19 -2.73
CA PHE A 104 -7.84 13.73 -1.39
C PHE A 104 -8.90 13.30 -0.37
N ALA A 105 -10.17 13.34 -0.74
CA ALA A 105 -11.26 12.87 0.10
C ALA A 105 -11.15 11.36 0.40
N GLY A 106 -10.77 10.55 -0.59
CA GLY A 106 -10.46 9.12 -0.39
C GLY A 106 -9.28 8.88 0.54
N ALA A 107 -8.20 9.66 0.42
CA ALA A 107 -7.04 9.59 1.31
C ALA A 107 -7.42 9.85 2.76
N VAL A 108 -8.22 10.91 2.99
CA VAL A 108 -8.73 11.26 4.32
C VAL A 108 -9.67 10.19 4.85
N ALA A 109 -10.63 9.72 4.03
CA ALA A 109 -11.59 8.70 4.42
C ALA A 109 -10.91 7.39 4.86
N LEU A 110 -9.96 6.88 4.06
CA LEU A 110 -9.23 5.65 4.40
C LEU A 110 -8.33 5.83 5.62
N PHE A 111 -7.68 6.99 5.76
CA PHE A 111 -6.91 7.31 6.96
C PHE A 111 -7.76 7.28 8.23
N PHE A 112 -8.95 7.90 8.18
CA PHE A 112 -9.88 7.87 9.32
C PHE A 112 -10.38 6.45 9.60
N LEU A 113 -10.75 5.69 8.56
CA LEU A 113 -11.21 4.31 8.71
C LEU A 113 -10.13 3.45 9.39
N TYR A 114 -8.89 3.48 8.90
CA TYR A 114 -7.80 2.68 9.46
C TYR A 114 -7.39 3.18 10.85
N SER A 115 -7.43 4.48 11.09
CA SER A 115 -7.19 5.05 12.43
C SER A 115 -8.23 4.60 13.45
N LEU A 116 -9.51 4.56 13.04
CA LEU A 116 -10.61 4.09 13.89
C LEU A 116 -10.45 2.60 14.21
N ILE A 117 -10.15 1.78 13.20
CA ILE A 117 -9.86 0.36 13.39
C ILE A 117 -8.66 0.19 14.33
N ALA A 118 -7.59 0.95 14.13
CA ALA A 118 -6.43 0.90 15.00
C ALA A 118 -6.74 1.26 16.45
N ALA A 119 -7.55 2.30 16.68
CA ALA A 119 -7.99 2.71 18.01
C ALA A 119 -8.84 1.63 18.71
N VAL A 120 -9.71 0.94 17.96
CA VAL A 120 -10.57 -0.12 18.50
C VAL A 120 -9.82 -1.44 18.69
N SER A 121 -8.82 -1.73 17.87
CA SER A 121 -8.18 -3.06 17.76
C SER A 121 -7.32 -3.51 18.96
N ARG A 122 -7.25 -2.78 20.07
CA ARG A 122 -6.43 -3.11 21.26
C ARG A 122 -5.00 -3.60 20.94
N GLY A 123 -4.40 -3.04 19.89
CA GLY A 123 -3.04 -3.36 19.46
C GLY A 123 -2.93 -4.35 18.29
N GLY A 124 -4.04 -4.82 17.71
CA GLY A 124 -4.03 -5.71 16.54
C GLY A 124 -3.66 -5.01 15.22
N PHE A 125 -3.93 -3.72 15.09
CA PHE A 125 -3.64 -2.94 13.87
C PHE A 125 -2.43 -2.03 14.07
N GLY A 126 -1.42 -2.15 13.20
CA GLY A 126 -0.17 -1.42 13.33
C GLY A 126 -0.32 0.05 12.97
N ARG A 127 0.35 0.94 13.73
CA ARG A 127 0.44 2.37 13.39
C ARG A 127 1.08 2.61 12.01
N GLY A 128 1.82 1.62 11.50
CA GLY A 128 2.38 1.63 10.15
C GLY A 128 1.33 1.48 9.05
N ASP A 129 0.35 0.59 9.25
CA ASP A 129 -0.73 0.33 8.29
C ASP A 129 -1.60 1.56 8.08
N VAL A 130 -1.85 2.30 9.16
CA VAL A 130 -2.57 3.58 9.14
C VAL A 130 -1.84 4.62 8.26
N MET A 131 -0.50 4.61 8.21
CA MET A 131 0.26 5.54 7.36
C MET A 131 0.21 5.19 5.87
N LEU A 132 -0.21 3.98 5.51
CA LEU A 132 -0.39 3.58 4.10
C LEU A 132 -1.76 3.97 3.57
N ALA A 133 -2.76 4.06 4.45
CA ALA A 133 -4.13 4.37 4.11
C ALA A 133 -4.30 5.65 3.26
N PRO A 134 -3.63 6.79 3.54
CA PRO A 134 -3.74 7.98 2.72
C PRO A 134 -3.28 7.76 1.28
N SER A 135 -2.16 7.06 1.07
CA SER A 135 -1.61 6.84 -0.27
C SER A 135 -2.48 5.90 -1.10
N VAL A 136 -2.96 4.83 -0.47
CA VAL A 136 -3.87 3.87 -1.10
C VAL A 136 -5.21 4.54 -1.41
N GLY A 137 -5.76 5.29 -0.46
CA GLY A 137 -7.03 5.99 -0.65
C GLY A 137 -6.96 7.10 -1.68
N LEU A 138 -5.84 7.82 -1.73
CA LEU A 138 -5.58 8.77 -2.80
C LEU A 138 -5.62 8.08 -4.16
N LEU A 139 -4.84 7.01 -4.33
CA LEU A 139 -4.73 6.30 -5.60
C LEU A 139 -6.07 5.71 -6.07
N LEU A 140 -6.78 5.02 -5.19
CA LEU A 140 -8.02 4.35 -5.54
C LEU A 140 -9.14 5.36 -5.80
N ALA A 141 -9.32 6.35 -4.94
CA ALA A 141 -10.37 7.34 -5.12
C ALA A 141 -10.06 8.33 -6.25
N TYR A 142 -8.78 8.59 -6.55
CA TYR A 142 -8.42 9.36 -7.74
C TYR A 142 -8.97 8.68 -9.00
N ARG A 143 -8.86 7.34 -9.08
CA ARG A 143 -9.44 6.55 -10.16
C ARG A 143 -10.98 6.58 -10.14
N ASP A 144 -11.59 6.14 -9.05
CA ASP A 144 -13.03 6.25 -8.81
C ASP A 144 -13.42 5.96 -7.35
N TRP A 145 -14.58 6.45 -6.92
CA TRP A 145 -15.19 6.07 -5.64
C TRP A 145 -15.51 4.57 -5.58
N GLU A 146 -15.96 4.00 -6.69
CA GLU A 146 -16.26 2.56 -6.73
C GLU A 146 -15.00 1.72 -6.52
N VAL A 147 -13.88 2.15 -7.11
CA VAL A 147 -12.56 1.51 -6.96
C VAL A 147 -12.06 1.60 -5.50
N LEU A 148 -12.27 2.74 -4.84
CA LEU A 148 -12.00 2.88 -3.40
C LEU A 148 -12.80 1.88 -2.55
N ILE A 149 -14.10 1.78 -2.79
CA ILE A 149 -15.00 0.91 -2.03
C ILE A 149 -14.63 -0.56 -2.27
N ARG A 150 -14.51 -0.98 -3.54
CA ARG A 150 -14.10 -2.34 -3.92
C ARG A 150 -12.75 -2.70 -3.30
N GLY A 151 -11.75 -1.82 -3.37
CA GLY A 151 -10.42 -2.08 -2.82
C GLY A 151 -10.42 -2.23 -1.31
N THR A 152 -11.23 -1.42 -0.62
CA THR A 152 -11.42 -1.53 0.83
C THR A 152 -12.11 -2.85 1.17
N VAL A 153 -13.19 -3.21 0.49
CA VAL A 153 -13.91 -4.48 0.70
C VAL A 153 -13.00 -5.69 0.43
N TYR A 154 -12.30 -5.72 -0.70
CA TYR A 154 -11.41 -6.82 -1.05
C TYR A 154 -10.30 -6.99 -0.02
N THR A 155 -9.73 -5.89 0.47
CA THR A 155 -8.72 -5.92 1.54
C THR A 155 -9.25 -6.60 2.80
N PHE A 156 -10.42 -6.18 3.30
CA PHE A 156 -11.00 -6.73 4.53
C PHE A 156 -11.50 -8.17 4.37
N VAL A 157 -12.09 -8.50 3.23
CA VAL A 157 -12.53 -9.87 2.94
C VAL A 157 -11.33 -10.81 2.86
N LEU A 158 -10.28 -10.44 2.12
CA LEU A 158 -9.05 -11.25 2.03
C LEU A 158 -8.40 -11.42 3.40
N ALA A 159 -8.21 -10.33 4.15
CA ALA A 159 -7.62 -10.38 5.48
C ALA A 159 -8.47 -11.25 6.43
N GLY A 160 -9.79 -11.11 6.39
CA GLY A 160 -10.72 -11.86 7.23
C GLY A 160 -10.72 -13.36 6.90
N VAL A 161 -10.82 -13.73 5.63
CA VAL A 161 -10.82 -15.13 5.18
C VAL A 161 -9.50 -15.82 5.53
N VAL A 162 -8.36 -15.19 5.24
CA VAL A 162 -7.05 -15.78 5.53
C VAL A 162 -6.81 -15.90 7.03
N SER A 163 -7.16 -14.87 7.80
CA SER A 163 -7.06 -14.92 9.27
C SER A 163 -7.94 -16.03 9.87
N ALA A 164 -9.18 -16.18 9.37
CA ALA A 164 -10.09 -17.24 9.81
C ALA A 164 -9.56 -18.64 9.46
N ALA A 165 -9.01 -18.82 8.26
CA ALA A 165 -8.41 -20.09 7.85
C ALA A 165 -7.19 -20.46 8.71
N LEU A 166 -6.29 -19.51 8.99
CA LEU A 166 -5.13 -19.73 9.85
C LEU A 166 -5.52 -20.08 11.28
N MET A 167 -6.56 -19.44 11.84
CA MET A 167 -7.10 -19.79 13.16
C MET A 167 -7.75 -21.18 13.14
N ALA A 168 -8.48 -21.54 12.08
CA ALA A 168 -9.10 -22.86 11.93
C ALA A 168 -8.05 -23.98 11.86
N MET A 169 -6.91 -23.71 11.22
CA MET A 169 -5.76 -24.61 11.15
C MET A 169 -4.92 -24.63 12.44
N ARG A 170 -5.28 -23.83 13.46
CA ARG A 170 -4.49 -23.61 14.69
C ARG A 170 -3.04 -23.15 14.41
N ALA A 171 -2.81 -22.54 13.25
CA ALA A 171 -1.51 -22.02 12.86
C ALA A 171 -1.20 -20.68 13.54
N LEU A 172 -2.22 -19.96 13.98
CA LEU A 172 -2.12 -18.71 14.72
C LEU A 172 -3.05 -18.72 15.93
N ASP A 173 -2.58 -18.18 17.05
CA ASP A 173 -3.39 -17.95 18.24
C ASP A 173 -4.06 -16.58 18.17
N ARG A 174 -5.14 -16.36 18.93
CA ARG A 174 -5.90 -15.09 18.91
C ARG A 174 -5.10 -13.84 19.29
N ARG A 175 -3.88 -14.02 19.79
CA ARG A 175 -2.97 -12.95 20.24
C ARG A 175 -1.84 -12.65 19.25
N ASP A 176 -1.70 -13.45 18.21
CA ASP A 176 -0.63 -13.28 17.23
C ASP A 176 -0.94 -12.13 16.27
N HIS A 177 0.08 -11.31 16.00
CA HIS A 177 0.00 -10.20 15.05
C HIS A 177 0.00 -10.74 13.63
N ILE A 178 -0.99 -10.34 12.83
CA ILE A 178 -1.08 -10.69 11.41
C ILE A 178 -0.56 -9.52 10.58
N ALA A 179 0.36 -9.80 9.66
CA ALA A 179 0.82 -8.84 8.64
C ALA A 179 -0.37 -8.41 7.74
N PHE A 180 -0.78 -7.14 7.82
CA PHE A 180 -1.98 -6.65 7.14
C PHE A 180 -1.69 -6.05 5.77
N VAL A 181 -0.47 -5.54 5.56
CA VAL A 181 -0.05 -4.87 4.32
C VAL A 181 -0.19 -5.76 3.06
N PRO A 182 0.13 -7.06 3.10
CA PRO A 182 -0.08 -7.95 1.95
C PRO A 182 -1.52 -7.96 1.44
N TYR A 183 -2.50 -7.94 2.35
CA TYR A 183 -3.92 -7.96 1.97
C TYR A 183 -4.37 -6.60 1.42
N ILE A 184 -3.84 -5.50 1.97
CA ILE A 184 -4.06 -4.16 1.40
C ILE A 184 -3.54 -4.11 -0.05
N ALA A 185 -2.31 -4.59 -0.27
CA ALA A 185 -1.68 -4.55 -1.58
C ALA A 185 -2.50 -5.34 -2.62
N VAL A 186 -2.91 -6.56 -2.29
CA VAL A 186 -3.69 -7.41 -3.20
C VAL A 186 -5.09 -6.84 -3.43
N GLY A 187 -5.80 -6.45 -2.37
CA GLY A 187 -7.16 -5.91 -2.47
C GLY A 187 -7.21 -4.61 -3.28
N ALA A 188 -6.28 -3.69 -3.02
CA ALA A 188 -6.17 -2.44 -3.78
C ALA A 188 -5.79 -2.68 -5.24
N PHE A 189 -4.87 -3.61 -5.53
CA PHE A 189 -4.44 -3.89 -6.89
C PHE A 189 -5.56 -4.51 -7.73
N ILE A 190 -6.29 -5.48 -7.18
CA ILE A 190 -7.43 -6.10 -7.88
C ILE A 190 -8.51 -5.06 -8.17
N ALA A 191 -8.86 -4.22 -7.18
CA ALA A 191 -9.87 -3.18 -7.39
C ALA A 191 -9.44 -2.11 -8.39
N PHE A 192 -8.14 -1.83 -8.49
CA PHE A 192 -7.64 -0.85 -9.46
C PHE A 192 -7.73 -1.34 -10.91
N LEU A 193 -7.77 -2.67 -11.11
CA LEU A 193 -7.82 -3.30 -12.45
C LEU A 193 -9.24 -3.63 -12.94
N VAL A 194 -10.26 -3.55 -12.08
CA VAL A 194 -11.64 -4.02 -12.37
C VAL A 194 -12.65 -2.91 -12.11
#